data_AF-A0A1Q9NRP2-F1
#
_entry.id   AF-A0A1Q9NRP2-F1
#
_cell.length_a   1.000
_cell.length_b   1.000
_cell.length_c   1.000
_cell.angle_alpha   90.00
_cell.angle_beta   90.00
_cell.angle_gamma   90.00
#
_symmetry.space_group_name_H-M   'P 1'
#
loop_
_entity.id
_entity.type
_entity.pdbx_description
1 polymer ?
#
loop_
_entity_poly.entity_id
_entity_poly.type
_entity_poly.pdbx_seq_one_letter_code
_entity_poly.pdbx_strand_id
1 'polypeptide(L)'
;MRLSDEIIVQALATAGVFGNIVKTNGSISGAYVGCQGEVGVACAMAAAAACQILGGTPNQIEYAAEMGLEHHLGLTCDPVYGLVQIPCIERNAHAALRSLDCAYLAILSDGTHRISFDDVIEVMLETGKEMSKNFKETSLGGLARVYAHRFELMDNENEENEKIED
;
A
#
# COMPACT_ATOMS: atom_id res chain seq x y z
N MET A 1 8.82 -7.01 24.98
CA MET A 1 7.59 -7.84 25.07
C MET A 1 7.86 -9.12 24.31
N ARG A 2 7.62 -10.30 24.91
CA ARG A 2 7.70 -11.58 24.20
C ARG A 2 6.27 -12.00 23.89
N LEU A 3 5.90 -12.08 22.61
CA LEU A 3 4.58 -12.52 22.18
C LEU A 3 4.49 -14.05 22.32
N SER A 4 3.34 -14.57 22.77
CA SER A 4 3.08 -16.01 22.72
C SER A 4 2.66 -16.41 21.30
N ASP A 5 2.81 -17.69 20.98
CA ASP A 5 2.42 -18.21 19.66
C ASP A 5 0.91 -18.04 19.43
N GLU A 6 0.08 -18.14 20.48
CA GLU A 6 -1.36 -17.90 20.40
C GLU A 6 -1.68 -16.46 19.98
N ILE A 7 -0.96 -15.47 20.53
CA ILE A 7 -1.13 -14.06 20.16
C ILE A 7 -0.73 -13.85 18.70
N ILE A 8 0.38 -14.46 18.27
CA ILE A 8 0.86 -14.35 16.88
C ILE A 8 -0.19 -14.95 15.92
N VAL A 9 -0.72 -16.12 16.23
CA VAL A 9 -1.75 -16.79 15.41
C VAL A 9 -3.03 -15.95 15.34
N GLN A 10 -3.49 -15.37 16.45
CA GLN A 10 -4.65 -14.49 16.46
C GLN A 10 -4.42 -13.24 15.61
N ALA A 11 -3.25 -12.60 15.73
CA ALA A 11 -2.92 -11.43 14.93
C ALA A 11 -2.87 -11.73 13.43
N LEU A 12 -2.29 -12.86 13.04
CA LEU A 12 -2.27 -13.33 11.65
C LEU A 12 -3.68 -13.67 11.14
N ALA A 13 -4.53 -14.26 11.97
CA ALA A 13 -5.92 -14.52 11.63
C ALA A 13 -6.69 -13.21 11.41
N THR A 14 -6.51 -12.21 12.29
CA THR A 14 -7.08 -10.86 12.12
C THR A 14 -6.62 -10.25 10.80
N ALA A 15 -5.32 -10.21 10.52
CA ALA A 15 -4.80 -9.74 9.23
C ALA A 15 -5.44 -10.46 8.03
N GLY A 16 -5.53 -11.79 8.10
CA GLY A 16 -6.13 -12.61 7.06
C GLY A 16 -7.61 -12.30 6.79
N VAL A 17 -8.38 -11.98 7.83
CA VAL A 17 -9.79 -11.56 7.69
C VAL A 17 -9.89 -10.27 6.88
N PHE A 18 -9.14 -9.23 7.25
CA PHE A 18 -9.16 -7.95 6.52
C PHE A 18 -8.69 -8.12 5.08
N GLY A 19 -7.61 -8.88 4.84
CA GLY A 19 -7.15 -9.18 3.48
C GLY A 19 -8.21 -9.91 2.64
N ASN A 20 -8.92 -10.87 3.23
CA ASN A 20 -9.99 -11.61 2.54
C ASN A 20 -11.20 -10.72 2.24
N ILE A 21 -11.59 -9.81 3.12
CA ILE A 21 -12.66 -8.84 2.89
C ILE A 21 -12.31 -7.96 1.68
N VAL A 22 -11.11 -7.38 1.66
CA VAL A 22 -10.68 -6.54 0.54
C VAL A 22 -10.60 -7.34 -0.77
N LYS A 23 -10.11 -8.58 -0.72
CA LYS A 23 -10.08 -9.45 -1.91
C LYS A 23 -11.48 -9.77 -2.44
N THR A 24 -12.45 -9.98 -1.55
CA THR A 24 -13.81 -10.39 -1.90
C THR A 24 -14.64 -9.22 -2.43
N ASN A 25 -14.55 -8.06 -1.77
CA ASN A 25 -15.36 -6.89 -2.07
C ASN A 25 -14.68 -5.89 -3.02
N GLY A 26 -13.37 -6.05 -3.25
CA GLY A 26 -12.56 -5.19 -4.11
C GLY A 26 -11.55 -6.01 -4.93
N SER A 27 -10.27 -5.71 -4.76
CA SER A 27 -9.16 -6.45 -5.38
C SER A 27 -7.87 -6.19 -4.61
N ILE A 28 -6.95 -7.15 -4.68
CA ILE A 28 -5.59 -7.02 -4.10
C ILE A 28 -4.50 -6.94 -5.18
N SER A 29 -4.88 -6.70 -6.44
CA SER A 29 -3.95 -6.70 -7.58
C SER A 29 -3.58 -5.29 -8.01
N GLY A 30 -2.27 -5.01 -8.06
CA GLY A 30 -1.71 -3.77 -8.60
C GLY A 30 -2.14 -3.51 -10.04
N ALA A 31 -2.18 -4.56 -10.86
CA ALA A 31 -2.70 -4.49 -12.22
C ALA A 31 -4.18 -4.06 -12.34
N TYR A 32 -4.98 -4.19 -11.28
CA TYR A 32 -6.41 -3.84 -11.32
C TYR A 32 -6.72 -2.52 -10.61
N VAL A 33 -6.22 -2.34 -9.39
CA VAL A 33 -6.54 -1.17 -8.52
C VAL A 33 -5.32 -0.32 -8.19
N GLY A 34 -4.13 -0.62 -8.70
CA GLY A 34 -2.90 0.05 -8.31
C GLY A 34 -2.36 -0.45 -6.96
N CYS A 35 -1.29 0.17 -6.48
CA CYS A 35 -0.54 -0.29 -5.31
C CYS A 35 -1.31 -0.08 -4.00
N GLN A 36 -2.41 0.67 -4.01
CA GLN A 36 -3.39 0.69 -2.92
C GLN A 36 -3.95 -0.71 -2.63
N GLY A 37 -4.13 -1.56 -3.65
CA GLY A 37 -4.57 -2.95 -3.50
C GLY A 37 -3.49 -3.89 -2.95
N GLU A 38 -2.23 -3.47 -2.93
CA GLU A 38 -1.10 -4.30 -2.53
C GLU A 38 -0.53 -3.79 -1.21
N VAL A 39 0.22 -2.69 -1.27
CA VAL A 39 0.84 -2.06 -0.10
C VAL A 39 -0.22 -1.43 0.82
N GLY A 40 -1.27 -0.82 0.26
CA GLY A 40 -2.36 -0.26 1.08
C GLY A 40 -3.10 -1.34 1.87
N VAL A 41 -3.45 -2.44 1.21
CA VAL A 41 -4.06 -3.61 1.87
C VAL A 41 -3.12 -4.25 2.88
N ALA A 42 -1.82 -4.39 2.56
CA ALA A 42 -0.84 -4.88 3.52
C ALA A 42 -0.73 -3.97 4.76
N CYS A 43 -0.79 -2.64 4.58
CA CYS A 43 -0.82 -1.68 5.68
C CYS A 43 -2.07 -1.87 6.56
N ALA A 44 -3.25 -2.00 5.96
CA ALA A 44 -4.49 -2.24 6.68
C ALA A 44 -4.47 -3.56 7.47
N MET A 45 -4.01 -4.64 6.83
CA MET A 45 -3.84 -5.95 7.46
C MET A 45 -2.88 -5.88 8.66
N ALA A 46 -1.74 -5.21 8.50
CA ALA A 46 -0.76 -5.04 9.57
C ALA A 46 -1.28 -4.14 10.70
N ALA A 47 -2.05 -3.09 10.38
CA ALA A 47 -2.63 -2.19 11.37
C ALA A 47 -3.67 -2.92 12.24
N ALA A 48 -4.54 -3.71 11.62
CA ALA A 48 -5.50 -4.55 12.32
C ALA A 48 -4.81 -5.56 13.25
N ALA A 49 -3.78 -6.25 12.75
CA ALA A 49 -3.00 -7.21 13.53
C ALA A 49 -2.24 -6.55 14.69
N ALA A 50 -1.64 -5.38 14.47
CA ALA A 50 -0.98 -4.61 15.51
C ALA A 50 -1.98 -4.16 16.58
N CYS A 51 -3.14 -3.66 16.19
CA CYS A 51 -4.21 -3.27 17.13
C CYS A 51 -4.70 -4.46 17.95
N GLN A 52 -4.87 -5.63 17.33
CA GLN A 52 -5.19 -6.90 18.02
C GLN A 52 -4.12 -7.25 19.07
N ILE A 53 -2.83 -7.17 18.72
CA ILE A 53 -1.73 -7.45 19.65
C ILE A 53 -1.73 -6.48 20.84
N LEU A 54 -2.11 -5.23 20.61
CA LEU A 54 -2.21 -4.19 21.64
C LEU A 54 -3.47 -4.30 22.51
N GLY A 55 -4.35 -5.27 22.24
CA GLY A 55 -5.58 -5.51 23.02
C GLY A 55 -6.76 -4.63 22.61
N GLY A 56 -6.78 -4.15 21.36
CA GLY A 56 -7.89 -3.35 20.82
C GLY A 56 -9.21 -4.12 20.77
N THR A 57 -10.30 -3.39 20.91
CA THR A 57 -11.65 -3.90 20.66
C THR A 57 -11.89 -4.11 19.16
N PRO A 58 -12.90 -4.90 18.75
CA PRO A 58 -13.22 -5.07 17.33
C PRO A 58 -13.40 -3.73 16.57
N ASN A 59 -14.04 -2.74 17.19
CA ASN A 59 -14.21 -1.41 16.59
C ASN A 59 -12.87 -0.69 16.38
N GLN A 60 -11.93 -0.80 17.33
CA GLN A 60 -10.59 -0.21 17.19
C GLN A 60 -9.75 -0.95 16.14
N ILE A 61 -9.90 -2.28 16.05
CA ILE A 61 -9.22 -3.09 15.04
C ILE A 61 -9.69 -2.72 13.64
N GLU A 62 -11.01 -2.59 13.44
CA GLU A 62 -11.58 -2.09 12.19
C GLU A 62 -11.07 -0.69 11.87
N TYR A 63 -11.12 0.23 12.84
CA TYR A 63 -10.67 1.60 12.65
C TYR A 63 -9.17 1.68 12.28
N ALA A 64 -8.33 0.84 12.89
CA ALA A 64 -6.91 0.75 12.54
C ALA A 64 -6.71 0.28 11.08
N ALA A 65 -7.49 -0.71 10.64
CA ALA A 65 -7.45 -1.22 9.27
C ALA A 65 -7.93 -0.17 8.26
N GLU A 66 -9.01 0.53 8.61
CA GLU A 66 -9.63 1.62 7.86
C GLU A 66 -8.62 2.74 7.58
N MET A 67 -8.04 3.35 8.61
CA MET A 67 -6.97 4.36 8.43
C MET A 67 -5.80 3.82 7.60
N GLY A 68 -5.44 2.55 7.81
CA GLY A 68 -4.34 1.90 7.08
C GLY A 68 -4.56 1.88 5.56
N LEU A 69 -5.79 1.58 5.12
CA LEU A 69 -6.16 1.58 3.70
C LEU A 69 -6.44 3.01 3.20
N GLU A 70 -7.14 3.82 3.99
CA GLU A 70 -7.52 5.21 3.69
C GLU A 70 -6.29 6.03 3.27
N HIS A 71 -5.21 5.94 4.04
CA HIS A 71 -3.95 6.64 3.79
C HIS A 71 -3.20 6.18 2.52
N HIS A 72 -3.69 5.16 1.83
CA HIS A 72 -3.13 4.66 0.57
C HIS A 72 -4.09 4.79 -0.62
N LEU A 73 -5.30 5.33 -0.44
CA LEU A 73 -6.25 5.52 -1.53
C LEU A 73 -5.65 6.37 -2.67
N GLY A 74 -5.84 5.90 -3.90
CA GLY A 74 -5.29 6.50 -5.13
C GLY A 74 -3.84 6.12 -5.44
N LEU A 75 -3.17 5.29 -4.62
CA LEU A 75 -1.78 4.93 -4.85
C LEU A 75 -1.61 4.06 -6.11
N THR A 76 -0.93 4.62 -7.12
CA THR A 76 -0.64 3.98 -8.41
C THR A 76 0.43 2.90 -8.31
N CYS A 77 0.48 1.96 -9.26
CA CYS A 77 1.51 0.92 -9.34
C CYS A 77 2.29 1.05 -10.65
N ASP A 78 3.33 1.88 -10.66
CA ASP A 78 4.13 2.10 -11.87
C ASP A 78 5.62 2.16 -11.50
N PRO A 79 6.24 1.00 -11.21
CA PRO A 79 7.60 0.95 -10.71
C PRO A 79 8.63 1.16 -11.83
N VAL A 80 9.78 1.68 -11.47
CA VAL A 80 10.90 1.95 -12.37
C VAL A 80 11.33 0.65 -13.06
N TYR A 81 11.34 0.65 -14.40
CA TYR A 81 11.66 -0.50 -15.25
C TYR A 81 10.85 -1.77 -15.00
N GLY A 82 9.68 -1.68 -14.34
CA GLY A 82 8.89 -2.86 -13.96
C GLY A 82 9.46 -3.65 -12.79
N LEU A 83 10.47 -3.12 -12.11
CA LEU A 83 11.19 -3.82 -11.05
C LEU A 83 10.55 -3.54 -9.69
N VAL A 84 10.47 -4.56 -8.85
CA VAL A 84 10.00 -4.44 -7.46
C VAL A 84 11.11 -3.86 -6.57
N GLN A 85 11.55 -2.65 -6.91
CA GLN A 85 12.61 -1.91 -6.21
C GLN A 85 12.12 -0.51 -5.88
N ILE A 86 12.05 0.36 -6.89
CA ILE A 86 11.60 1.76 -6.73
C ILE A 86 10.22 1.91 -7.37
N PRO A 87 9.19 2.38 -6.65
CA PRO A 87 9.18 2.84 -5.25
C PRO A 87 8.78 1.77 -4.23
N CYS A 88 8.82 0.48 -4.59
CA CYS A 88 8.26 -0.61 -3.79
C CYS A 88 8.91 -0.76 -2.41
N ILE A 89 10.23 -0.59 -2.31
CA ILE A 89 10.99 -0.78 -1.07
C ILE A 89 10.59 0.29 -0.04
N GLU A 90 10.66 1.56 -0.41
CA GLU A 90 10.31 2.67 0.47
C GLU A 90 8.82 2.66 0.81
N ARG A 91 7.94 2.26 -0.12
CA ARG A 91 6.50 2.08 0.16
C ARG A 91 6.26 1.09 1.28
N ASN A 92 6.96 -0.05 1.30
CA ASN A 92 6.83 -1.03 2.38
C ASN A 92 7.36 -0.49 3.72
N ALA A 93 8.47 0.24 3.71
CA ALA A 93 8.99 0.86 4.93
C ALA A 93 8.00 1.88 5.52
N HIS A 94 7.40 2.72 4.69
CA HIS A 94 6.37 3.68 5.10
C HIS A 94 5.09 3.00 5.57
N ALA A 95 4.61 1.97 4.86
CA ALA A 95 3.42 1.21 5.23
C ALA A 95 3.59 0.50 6.58
N ALA A 96 4.77 -0.09 6.84
CA ALA A 96 5.05 -0.74 8.12
C ALA A 96 4.93 0.24 9.30
N LEU A 97 5.55 1.42 9.22
CA LEU A 97 5.44 2.45 10.25
C LEU A 97 4.00 2.98 10.37
N ARG A 98 3.36 3.28 9.24
CA ARG A 98 1.97 3.75 9.22
C ARG A 98 1.02 2.77 9.89
N SER A 99 1.21 1.48 9.70
CA SER A 99 0.36 0.45 10.31
C SER A 99 0.41 0.49 11.85
N LEU A 100 1.58 0.78 12.43
CA LEU A 100 1.74 0.95 13.87
C LEU A 100 1.09 2.25 14.34
N ASP A 101 1.28 3.36 13.61
CA ASP A 101 0.64 4.64 13.92
C ASP A 101 -0.90 4.50 13.96
N CYS A 102 -1.49 3.85 12.96
CA CYS A 102 -2.93 3.57 12.89
C CYS A 102 -3.40 2.73 14.10
N ALA A 103 -2.65 1.66 14.44
CA ALA A 103 -2.97 0.84 15.61
C ALA A 103 -2.93 1.64 16.91
N TYR A 104 -1.90 2.47 17.12
CA TYR A 104 -1.79 3.32 18.30
C TYR A 104 -2.90 4.36 18.37
N LEU A 105 -3.22 5.03 17.26
CA LEU A 105 -4.31 6.00 17.20
C LEU A 105 -5.66 5.36 17.52
N ALA A 106 -5.93 4.16 17.00
CA ALA A 106 -7.16 3.45 17.29
C ALA A 106 -7.24 3.00 18.76
N ILE A 107 -6.14 2.53 19.35
CA ILE A 107 -6.09 2.14 20.77
C ILE A 107 -6.35 3.34 21.70
N LEU A 108 -5.87 4.53 21.32
CA LEU A 108 -6.07 5.76 22.08
C LEU A 108 -7.46 6.37 21.88
N SER A 109 -8.25 5.87 20.93
CA SER A 109 -9.63 6.28 20.69
C SER A 109 -10.64 5.32 21.35
N ASP A 110 -11.93 5.64 21.26
CA ASP A 110 -13.02 4.74 21.66
C ASP A 110 -13.44 3.76 20.53
N GLY A 111 -12.70 3.74 19.42
CA GLY A 111 -12.99 2.92 18.23
C GLY A 111 -14.13 3.46 17.35
N THR A 112 -14.78 4.56 17.74
CA THR A 112 -15.85 5.15 16.93
C THR A 112 -15.23 5.96 15.79
N HIS A 113 -15.63 5.65 14.57
CA HIS A 113 -15.16 6.33 13.36
C HIS A 113 -16.33 6.46 12.37
N ARG A 114 -16.30 7.51 11.55
CA ARG A 114 -17.44 7.86 10.68
C ARG A 114 -17.43 7.14 9.34
N ILE A 115 -16.23 6.83 8.87
CA ILE A 115 -16.00 6.12 7.62
C ILE A 115 -15.77 4.68 8.01
N SER A 116 -16.53 3.74 7.45
CA SER A 116 -16.35 2.32 7.73
C SER A 116 -15.23 1.73 6.86
N PHE A 117 -14.73 0.55 7.25
CA PHE A 117 -13.76 -0.16 6.40
C PHE A 117 -14.33 -0.49 5.01
N ASP A 118 -15.62 -0.81 4.93
CA ASP A 118 -16.31 -1.09 3.68
C ASP A 118 -16.39 0.15 2.77
N ASP A 119 -16.64 1.34 3.33
CA ASP A 119 -16.63 2.59 2.55
C ASP A 119 -15.27 2.83 1.89
N VAL A 120 -14.17 2.58 2.63
CA VAL A 120 -12.81 2.71 2.10
C VAL A 120 -12.54 1.71 0.98
N ILE A 121 -13.05 0.47 1.07
CA ILE A 121 -12.94 -0.52 -0.01
C ILE A 121 -13.71 -0.08 -1.26
N GLU A 122 -14.91 0.47 -1.08
CA GLU A 122 -15.71 0.98 -2.20
C GLU A 122 -14.96 2.09 -2.93
N VAL A 123 -14.39 3.05 -2.19
CA VAL A 123 -13.57 4.13 -2.75
C VAL A 123 -12.30 3.58 -3.40
N MET A 124 -11.62 2.59 -2.81
CA MET A 124 -10.46 1.93 -3.42
C MET A 124 -10.84 1.30 -4.77
N LEU A 125 -12.00 0.65 -4.85
CA LEU A 125 -12.47 0.03 -6.07
C LEU A 125 -12.85 1.06 -7.14
N GLU A 126 -13.54 2.13 -6.76
CA GLU A 126 -13.89 3.24 -7.65
C GLU A 126 -12.62 3.91 -8.21
N THR A 127 -11.72 4.35 -7.33
CA THR A 127 -10.45 4.96 -7.72
C THR A 127 -9.61 4.03 -8.60
N GLY A 128 -9.59 2.73 -8.30
CA GLY A 128 -8.89 1.74 -9.12
C GLY A 128 -9.50 1.56 -10.51
N LYS A 129 -10.84 1.63 -10.66
CA LYS A 129 -11.52 1.59 -11.97
C LYS A 129 -11.19 2.82 -12.81
N GLU A 130 -11.21 4.00 -12.20
CA GLU A 130 -10.91 5.27 -12.86
C GLU A 130 -9.41 5.47 -13.14
N MET A 131 -8.54 4.74 -12.45
CA MET A 131 -7.11 4.79 -12.68
C MET A 131 -6.75 4.37 -14.11
N SER A 132 -6.06 5.24 -14.83
CA SER A 132 -5.54 4.94 -16.17
C SER A 132 -4.68 3.67 -16.15
N LYS A 133 -4.81 2.85 -17.21
CA LYS A 133 -4.01 1.63 -17.38
C LYS A 133 -2.51 1.87 -17.28
N ASN A 134 -2.03 3.05 -17.71
CA ASN A 134 -0.61 3.41 -17.67
C ASN A 134 -0.09 3.65 -16.24
N PHE A 135 -0.96 3.90 -15.27
CA PHE A 135 -0.57 4.08 -13.85
C PHE A 135 -0.81 2.82 -13.02
N LYS A 136 -1.17 1.72 -13.69
CA LYS A 136 -1.17 0.37 -13.13
C LYS A 136 0.10 -0.34 -13.57
N GLU A 137 0.27 -1.57 -13.10
CA GLU A 137 1.48 -2.42 -13.15
C GLU A 137 1.97 -2.70 -14.59
N THR A 138 2.39 -1.65 -15.28
CA THR A 138 2.73 -1.61 -16.71
C THR A 138 4.07 -0.95 -16.97
N SER A 139 4.52 -0.07 -16.07
CA SER A 139 5.77 0.70 -16.20
C SER A 139 5.79 1.65 -17.40
N LEU A 140 4.61 2.02 -17.91
CA LEU A 140 4.44 2.92 -19.05
C LEU A 140 4.09 4.36 -18.63
N GLY A 141 3.82 4.59 -17.35
CA GLY A 141 3.33 5.87 -16.85
C GLY A 141 4.25 6.50 -15.81
N GLY A 142 3.63 7.24 -14.89
CA GLY A 142 4.18 7.65 -13.61
C GLY A 142 5.68 7.90 -13.53
N LEU A 143 6.29 7.29 -12.50
CA LEU A 143 7.71 7.43 -12.22
C LEU A 143 8.56 6.66 -13.23
N ALA A 144 8.04 5.53 -13.73
CA ALA A 144 8.77 4.67 -14.67
C ALA A 144 9.12 5.43 -15.97
N ARG A 145 8.13 6.08 -16.58
CA ARG A 145 8.30 6.88 -17.81
C ARG A 145 9.22 8.07 -17.60
N VAL A 146 9.07 8.80 -16.48
CA VAL A 146 9.89 9.99 -16.20
C VAL A 146 11.35 9.59 -16.01
N TYR A 147 11.61 8.49 -15.30
CA TYR A 147 12.97 8.01 -15.06
C TYR A 147 13.61 7.44 -16.32
N ALA A 148 12.88 6.66 -17.12
CA ALA A 148 13.38 6.10 -18.38
C ALA A 148 13.85 7.20 -19.35
N HIS A 149 13.05 8.25 -19.55
CA HIS A 149 13.41 9.39 -20.41
C HIS A 149 14.67 10.12 -19.90
N ARG A 150 14.88 10.20 -18.58
CA ARG A 150 16.10 10.81 -18.03
C ARG A 150 17.34 9.97 -18.36
N PHE A 151 17.23 8.64 -18.33
CA PHE A 151 18.34 7.75 -18.65
C PHE A 151 18.71 7.84 -20.14
N GLU A 152 17.71 7.87 -21.04
CA GLU A 152 17.92 8.06 -22.47
C GLU A 152 18.66 9.37 -22.79
N LEU A 153 18.31 10.47 -22.11
CA LEU A 153 19.02 11.74 -22.26
C LEU A 153 20.49 11.65 -21.79
N MET A 154 20.74 10.96 -20.69
CA MET A 154 22.10 10.78 -20.15
C MET A 154 22.97 9.92 -21.08
N ASP A 155 22.41 8.84 -21.66
CA ASP A 155 23.12 8.00 -22.62
C ASP A 155 23.45 8.79 -23.90
N ASN A 156 22.51 9.60 -24.39
CA ASN A 156 22.76 10.47 -25.55
C ASN A 156 23.84 11.54 -25.28
N GLU A 157 23.83 12.18 -24.10
CA GLU A 157 24.87 13.14 -23.70
C GLU A 157 26.26 12.47 -23.59
N ASN A 158 26.33 11.25 -23.06
CA ASN A 158 27.58 10.50 -22.98
C ASN A 158 28.12 10.13 -24.37
N GLU A 159 27.24 9.67 -25.28
CA GLU A 159 27.62 9.39 -26.67
C GLU A 159 28.08 10.64 -27.45
N GLU A 160 27.48 11.80 -27.18
CA GLU A 160 27.92 13.06 -27.80
C GLU A 160 29.28 13.51 -27.25
N ASN A 161 29.53 13.36 -25.95
CA ASN A 161 30.81 13.73 -25.33
C ASN A 161 31.96 12.81 -25.81
N GLU A 162 31.73 11.50 -25.94
CA GLU A 162 32.74 10.59 -26.51
C GLU A 162 33.10 10.96 -27.96
N LYS A 163 32.17 11.50 -28.76
CA LYS A 163 32.44 11.95 -30.14
C LYS A 163 33.18 13.29 -30.23
N ILE A 164 33.25 14.07 -29.15
CA ILE A 164 33.96 15.36 -29.10
C ILE A 164 35.41 15.18 -28.63
N GLU A 165 35.72 14.08 -27.94
CA GLU A 165 37.07 13.77 -27.44
C GLU A 165 37.99 13.07 -28.47
N ASP A 166 37.46 12.68 -29.64
CA ASP A 166 38.18 12.16 -30.81
C ASP A 166 38.47 13.24 -31.88
#